data_AF-A0A2E3NDQ0-F1
#
_entry.id   AF-A0A2E3NDQ0-F1
#
_cell.length_a   1.000
_cell.length_b   1.000
_cell.length_c   1.000
_cell.angle_alpha   90.00
_cell.angle_beta   90.00
_cell.angle_gamma   90.00
#
_symmetry.space_group_name_H-M   'P 1'
#
loop_
_entity.id
_entity.type
_entity.pdbx_description
1 polymer ?
#
loop_
_entity_poly.entity_id
_entity_poly.type
_entity_poly.pdbx_seq_one_letter_code
_entity_poly.pdbx_strand_id
1 'polypeptide(L)'
;MPDLDPVFSHFARFALALLFVGAVRHKLADLLRFEGIVADYRLAPARASFGIARGLVAVEITLVAGLLVPWTASGAALGAAGVLLVYAVAIGVNLARGRDEIECGCGGPGERLRPRLLLRNAVLVGGCLVAAAPMTERALGPLDLFTVVAGLGSLALLWTAGGRLARIADTNVAGSAA
;
A
#
# COMPACT_ATOMS: atom_id res chain seq x y z
N MET A 1 -14.28 24.40 -4.41
CA MET A 1 -13.53 23.20 -4.89
C MET A 1 -14.58 22.29 -5.51
N PRO A 2 -14.35 21.68 -6.69
CA PRO A 2 -15.33 20.78 -7.26
C PRO A 2 -15.52 19.57 -6.34
N ASP A 3 -16.77 19.29 -5.95
CA ASP A 3 -17.10 18.12 -5.14
C ASP A 3 -16.91 16.84 -5.97
N LEU A 4 -16.33 15.81 -5.36
CA LEU A 4 -16.04 14.55 -6.04
C LEU A 4 -17.25 13.61 -5.98
N ASP A 5 -17.58 12.93 -7.09
CA ASP A 5 -18.68 11.97 -7.10
C ASP A 5 -18.42 10.85 -6.08
N PRO A 6 -19.43 10.47 -5.27
CA PRO A 6 -19.26 9.54 -4.18
C PRO A 6 -18.77 8.16 -4.63
N VAL A 7 -19.02 7.73 -5.87
CA VAL A 7 -18.53 6.45 -6.40
C VAL A 7 -17.01 6.40 -6.37
N PHE A 8 -16.34 7.45 -6.84
CA PHE A 8 -14.87 7.49 -6.89
C PHE A 8 -14.25 7.51 -5.50
N SER A 9 -14.85 8.26 -4.57
CA SER A 9 -14.37 8.32 -3.18
C SER A 9 -14.54 6.95 -2.48
N HIS A 10 -15.70 6.31 -2.60
CA HIS A 10 -15.93 4.97 -2.04
C HIS A 10 -15.03 3.92 -2.68
N PHE A 11 -14.90 3.93 -4.01
CA PHE A 11 -14.02 3.03 -4.73
C PHE A 11 -12.57 3.15 -4.23
N ALA A 12 -12.05 4.38 -4.15
CA ALA A 12 -10.70 4.65 -3.66
C ALA A 12 -10.52 4.17 -2.20
N ARG A 13 -11.48 4.44 -1.32
CA ARG A 13 -11.46 4.00 0.09
C ARG A 13 -11.39 2.49 0.22
N PHE A 14 -12.27 1.77 -0.47
CA PHE A 14 -12.30 0.31 -0.41
C PHE A 14 -11.09 -0.34 -1.07
N ALA A 15 -10.59 0.24 -2.18
CA ALA A 15 -9.38 -0.23 -2.83
C ALA A 15 -8.16 -0.09 -1.91
N LEU A 16 -8.02 1.06 -1.24
CA LEU A 16 -6.96 1.29 -0.26
C LEU A 16 -7.10 0.37 0.94
N ALA A 17 -8.30 0.21 1.49
CA ALA A 17 -8.56 -0.70 2.61
C ALA A 17 -8.15 -2.13 2.25
N LEU A 18 -8.50 -2.62 1.05
CA LEU A 18 -8.12 -3.95 0.57
C LEU A 18 -6.59 -4.10 0.45
N LEU A 19 -5.91 -3.07 -0.06
CA LEU A 19 -4.46 -3.04 -0.15
C LEU A 19 -3.79 -3.11 1.23
N PHE A 20 -4.22 -2.28 2.18
CA PHE A 20 -3.68 -2.28 3.54
C PHE A 20 -3.99 -3.57 4.28
N VAL A 21 -5.18 -4.18 4.09
CA VAL A 21 -5.49 -5.52 4.60
C VAL A 21 -4.49 -6.55 4.07
N GLY A 22 -4.19 -6.52 2.78
CA GLY A 22 -3.16 -7.37 2.19
C GLY A 22 -1.78 -7.17 2.83
N ALA A 23 -1.36 -5.91 2.98
CA ALA A 23 -0.08 -5.56 3.60
C ALA A 23 0.02 -6.04 5.06
N VAL A 24 -1.00 -5.76 5.88
CA VAL A 24 -1.09 -6.19 7.28
C VAL A 24 -1.05 -7.72 7.38
N ARG A 25 -1.85 -8.43 6.56
CA ARG A 25 -1.85 -9.90 6.57
C ARG A 25 -0.47 -10.47 6.30
N HIS A 26 0.25 -9.93 5.32
CA HIS A 26 1.60 -10.40 5.01
C HIS A 26 2.62 -10.10 6.12
N LYS A 27 2.51 -8.94 6.78
CA LYS A 27 3.40 -8.58 7.89
C LYS A 27 3.12 -9.37 9.16
N LEU A 28 1.84 -9.68 9.44
CA LEU A 28 1.47 -10.51 10.57
C LEU A 28 1.82 -11.98 10.35
N ALA A 29 1.79 -12.46 9.11
CA ALA A 29 2.17 -13.84 8.78
C ALA A 29 3.65 -14.12 9.08
N ASP A 30 4.54 -13.13 8.94
CA ASP A 30 5.95 -13.26 9.27
C ASP A 30 6.52 -11.93 9.78
N LEU A 31 6.15 -11.59 11.02
CA LEU A 31 6.53 -10.33 11.64
C LEU A 31 8.03 -10.21 11.89
N LEU A 32 8.69 -11.33 12.21
CA LEU A 32 10.14 -11.37 12.43
C LEU A 32 10.89 -11.03 11.15
N ARG A 33 10.47 -11.58 10.00
CA ARG A 33 11.03 -11.18 8.71
C ARG A 33 10.77 -9.71 8.41
N PHE A 34 9.58 -9.21 8.71
CA PHE A 34 9.27 -7.78 8.49
C PHE A 34 10.15 -6.86 9.36
N GLU A 35 10.40 -7.23 10.62
CA GLU A 35 11.35 -6.54 11.49
C GLU A 35 12.77 -6.52 10.87
N GLY A 36 13.21 -7.64 10.30
CA GLY A 36 14.46 -7.74 9.54
C GLY A 36 14.50 -6.80 8.33
N ILE A 37 13.43 -6.79 7.52
CA ILE A 37 13.29 -5.87 6.39
C ILE A 37 13.43 -4.41 6.84
N VAL A 38 12.73 -4.01 7.91
CA VAL A 38 12.81 -2.63 8.45
C VAL A 38 14.22 -2.31 8.96
N ALA A 39 14.92 -3.26 9.56
CA ALA A 39 16.32 -3.08 9.96
C ALA A 39 17.25 -2.91 8.74
N ASP A 40 16.99 -3.64 7.64
CA ASP A 40 17.77 -3.55 6.42
C ASP A 40 17.69 -2.18 5.75
N TYR A 41 16.60 -1.40 5.95
CA TYR A 41 16.54 -0.01 5.46
C TYR A 41 17.63 0.89 6.05
N ARG A 42 18.24 0.54 7.19
CA ARG A 42 19.29 1.32 7.89
C ARG A 42 18.95 2.82 8.02
N LEU A 43 17.69 3.11 8.32
CA LEU A 43 17.18 4.46 8.60
C LEU A 43 17.12 4.75 10.10
N ALA A 44 17.14 3.70 10.93
CA ALA A 44 17.10 3.79 12.38
C ALA A 44 18.08 2.77 13.01
N PRO A 45 18.48 2.95 14.28
CA PRO A 45 19.27 1.97 15.01
C PRO A 45 18.54 0.63 15.11
N ALA A 46 19.27 -0.49 15.08
CA ALA A 46 18.69 -1.85 15.08
C ALA A 46 17.68 -2.09 16.22
N ARG A 47 17.93 -1.54 17.43
CA ARG A 47 17.01 -1.65 18.58
C ARG A 47 15.67 -0.94 18.34
N ALA A 48 15.68 0.16 17.59
CA ALA A 48 14.47 0.92 17.26
C ALA A 48 13.70 0.29 16.08
N SER A 49 14.37 -0.40 15.16
CA SER A 49 13.76 -1.05 14.00
C SER A 49 12.64 -2.02 14.38
N PHE A 50 12.81 -2.78 15.46
CA PHE A 50 11.77 -3.68 15.98
C PHE A 50 10.51 -2.91 16.42
N GLY A 51 10.68 -1.81 17.15
CA GLY A 51 9.58 -0.95 17.58
C GLY A 51 8.90 -0.26 16.40
N ILE A 52 9.68 0.21 15.43
CA ILE A 52 9.17 0.85 14.20
C ILE A 52 8.34 -0.15 13.39
N ALA A 53 8.82 -1.38 13.20
CA ALA A 53 8.09 -2.40 12.45
C ALA A 53 6.73 -2.71 13.07
N ARG A 54 6.69 -2.94 14.39
CA ARG A 54 5.44 -3.19 15.12
C ARG A 54 4.51 -1.98 15.13
N GLY A 55 5.08 -0.80 15.34
CA GLY A 55 4.34 0.47 15.26
C GLY A 55 3.71 0.66 13.89
N LEU A 56 4.43 0.35 12.81
CA LEU A 56 3.91 0.46 11.46
C LEU A 56 2.78 -0.51 11.20
N VAL A 57 2.88 -1.76 11.66
CA VAL A 57 1.77 -2.73 11.59
C VAL A 57 0.54 -2.23 12.35
N ALA A 58 0.73 -1.68 13.56
CA ALA A 58 -0.37 -1.13 14.36
C ALA A 58 -1.03 0.08 13.67
N VAL A 59 -0.22 0.98 13.08
CA VAL A 59 -0.73 2.10 12.29
C VAL A 59 -1.52 1.59 11.10
N GLU A 60 -1.02 0.61 10.35
CA GLU A 60 -1.73 0.06 9.19
C GLU A 60 -3.06 -0.60 9.56
N ILE A 61 -3.12 -1.33 10.69
CA ILE A 61 -4.38 -1.87 11.21
C ILE A 61 -5.38 -0.74 11.52
N THR A 62 -4.90 0.33 12.15
CA THR A 62 -5.71 1.50 12.49
C THR A 62 -6.22 2.20 11.22
N LEU A 63 -5.40 2.28 10.17
CA LEU A 63 -5.79 2.84 8.88
C LEU A 63 -6.85 2.00 8.17
N VAL A 64 -6.74 0.66 8.21
CA VAL A 64 -7.78 -0.24 7.68
C VAL A 64 -9.12 0.03 8.36
N ALA A 65 -9.15 0.05 9.71
CA ALA A 65 -10.37 0.31 10.45
C ALA A 65 -10.91 1.72 10.15
N GLY A 66 -10.03 2.72 10.14
CA GLY A 66 -10.40 4.11 9.92
C GLY A 66 -10.94 4.40 8.52
N LEU A 67 -10.45 3.71 7.48
CA LEU A 67 -10.93 3.85 6.10
C LEU A 67 -12.35 3.30 5.89
N LEU A 68 -12.77 2.32 6.70
CA LEU A 68 -14.09 1.69 6.60
C LEU A 68 -15.17 2.44 7.39
N VAL A 69 -14.76 3.29 8.33
CA VAL A 69 -15.69 4.07 9.16
C VAL A 69 -15.88 5.46 8.56
N PRO A 70 -17.12 5.85 8.16
CA PRO A 70 -17.36 7.07 7.39
C PRO A 70 -16.81 8.36 8.01
N TRP A 71 -16.94 8.54 9.33
CA TRP A 71 -16.50 9.76 10.01
C TRP A 71 -14.98 9.85 10.21
N THR A 72 -14.25 8.74 10.14
CA THR A 72 -12.77 8.73 10.20
C THR A 72 -12.12 8.60 8.83
N ALA A 73 -12.89 8.28 7.78
CA ALA A 73 -12.37 7.88 6.48
C ALA A 73 -11.41 8.90 5.87
N SER A 74 -11.73 10.20 5.93
CA SER A 74 -10.84 11.24 5.38
C SER A 74 -9.53 11.35 6.16
N GLY A 75 -9.59 11.28 7.51
CA GLY A 75 -8.39 11.30 8.35
C GLY A 75 -7.52 10.05 8.14
N ALA A 76 -8.15 8.88 8.04
CA ALA A 76 -7.46 7.63 7.73
C ALA A 76 -6.85 7.64 6.32
N ALA A 77 -7.52 8.22 5.32
CA ALA A 77 -6.98 8.37 3.98
C ALA A 77 -5.71 9.25 3.97
N LEU A 78 -5.71 10.36 4.72
CA LEU A 78 -4.53 11.20 4.87
C LEU A 78 -3.40 10.50 5.64
N GLY A 79 -3.73 9.74 6.70
CA GLY A 79 -2.77 8.91 7.41
C GLY A 79 -2.14 7.84 6.51
N ALA A 80 -2.95 7.21 5.66
CA ALA A 80 -2.49 6.26 4.66
C ALA A 80 -1.55 6.91 3.64
N ALA A 81 -1.86 8.11 3.15
CA ALA A 81 -0.93 8.88 2.32
C ALA A 81 0.40 9.13 3.05
N GLY A 82 0.36 9.50 4.33
CA GLY A 82 1.54 9.68 5.16
C GLY A 82 2.40 8.42 5.24
N VAL A 83 1.80 7.26 5.52
CA VAL A 83 2.52 5.98 5.56
C VAL A 83 3.14 5.64 4.19
N LEU A 84 2.40 5.83 3.10
CA LEU A 84 2.89 5.58 1.75
C LEU A 84 4.05 6.51 1.37
N LEU A 85 4.01 7.77 1.80
CA LEU A 85 5.11 8.73 1.62
C LEU A 85 6.34 8.33 2.43
N VAL A 86 6.17 7.89 3.69
CA VAL A 86 7.28 7.35 4.50
C VAL A 86 7.93 6.17 3.79
N TYR A 87 7.13 5.23 3.24
CA TYR A 87 7.64 4.14 2.41
C TYR A 87 8.37 4.67 1.17
N ALA A 88 7.79 5.60 0.42
CA ALA A 88 8.41 6.16 -0.78
C ALA A 88 9.76 6.83 -0.49
N VAL A 89 9.86 7.60 0.60
CA VAL A 89 11.11 8.22 1.05
C VAL A 89 12.12 7.14 1.44
N ALA A 90 11.72 6.15 2.24
CA ALA A 90 12.59 5.07 2.67
C ALA A 90 13.16 4.25 1.50
N ILE A 91 12.32 3.97 0.49
CA ILE A 91 12.69 3.31 -0.77
C ILE A 91 13.65 4.20 -1.56
N GLY A 92 13.30 5.47 -1.78
CA GLY A 92 14.10 6.42 -2.55
C GLY A 92 15.50 6.61 -1.98
N VAL A 93 15.62 6.73 -0.65
CA VAL A 93 16.92 6.83 0.04
C VAL A 93 17.77 5.58 -0.18
N ASN A 94 17.18 4.37 -0.12
CA ASN A 94 17.95 3.14 -0.31
C ASN A 94 18.31 2.87 -1.78
N LEU A 95 17.43 3.25 -2.73
CA LEU A 95 17.77 3.23 -4.15
C LEU A 95 18.92 4.18 -4.47
N ALA A 96 18.91 5.40 -3.91
CA ALA A 96 20.01 6.35 -4.06
C ALA A 96 21.33 5.85 -3.45
N ARG A 97 21.26 4.95 -2.46
CA ARG A 97 22.42 4.27 -1.86
C ARG A 97 22.84 3.00 -2.61
N GLY A 98 22.20 2.67 -3.74
CA GLY A 98 22.47 1.46 -4.52
C GLY A 98 22.03 0.16 -3.84
N ARG A 99 21.10 0.22 -2.86
CA ARG A 99 20.66 -0.92 -2.06
C ARG A 99 19.31 -1.46 -2.56
N ASP A 100 19.29 -1.98 -3.78
CA ASP A 100 18.09 -2.46 -4.44
C ASP A 100 17.78 -3.97 -4.19
N GLU A 101 18.67 -4.66 -3.48
CA GLU A 101 18.50 -6.05 -3.00
C GLU A 101 17.54 -6.16 -1.81
N ILE A 102 17.22 -5.04 -1.15
CA ILE A 102 16.29 -5.01 -0.01
C ILE A 102 14.84 -5.23 -0.51
N GLU A 103 13.98 -5.79 0.33
CA GLU A 103 12.55 -5.93 0.04
C GLU A 103 11.74 -4.67 0.43
N CYS A 104 10.66 -4.35 -0.29
CA CYS A 104 9.78 -3.24 0.11
C CYS A 104 9.11 -3.48 1.46
N GLY A 105 8.72 -4.75 1.73
CA GLY A 105 7.86 -5.11 2.86
C GLY A 105 6.39 -4.65 2.72
N CYS A 106 6.06 -3.92 1.64
CA CYS A 106 4.76 -3.28 1.46
C CYS A 106 3.85 -3.97 0.40
N GLY A 107 4.42 -4.70 -0.57
CA GLY A 107 3.69 -5.34 -1.68
C GLY A 107 3.63 -6.87 -1.63
N GLY A 108 4.05 -7.47 -0.52
CA GLY A 108 4.12 -8.92 -0.34
C GLY A 108 5.56 -9.46 -0.30
N PRO A 109 5.74 -10.76 -0.06
CA PRO A 109 7.05 -11.36 0.21
C PRO A 109 7.94 -11.34 -1.04
N GLY A 110 9.22 -10.96 -0.87
CA GLY A 110 10.23 -11.08 -1.92
C GLY A 110 10.23 -9.98 -2.97
N GLU A 111 9.41 -8.92 -2.82
CA GLU A 111 9.43 -7.80 -3.77
C GLU A 111 10.64 -6.89 -3.50
N ARG A 112 11.67 -7.03 -4.33
CA ARG A 112 12.89 -6.21 -4.29
C ARG A 112 12.62 -4.73 -4.59
N LEU A 113 13.47 -3.86 -4.04
CA LEU A 113 13.41 -2.43 -4.31
C LEU A 113 13.67 -2.13 -5.79
N ARG A 114 12.71 -1.44 -6.41
CA ARG A 114 12.79 -1.01 -7.82
C ARG A 114 12.17 0.38 -7.95
N PRO A 115 12.62 1.22 -8.90
CA PRO A 115 12.04 2.55 -9.12
C PRO A 115 10.51 2.53 -9.38
N ARG A 116 9.98 1.45 -9.96
CA ARG A 116 8.52 1.25 -10.14
C ARG A 116 7.71 1.36 -8.84
N LEU A 117 8.32 1.07 -7.69
CA LEU A 117 7.67 1.19 -6.38
C LEU A 117 7.38 2.64 -6.00
N LEU A 118 8.23 3.58 -6.44
CA LEU A 118 8.00 5.01 -6.24
C LEU A 118 6.78 5.47 -7.02
N LEU A 119 6.66 5.03 -8.29
CA LEU A 119 5.47 5.29 -9.10
C LEU A 119 4.22 4.68 -8.46
N ARG A 120 4.31 3.44 -7.99
CA ARG A 120 3.20 2.77 -7.30
C ARG A 120 2.74 3.54 -6.07
N ASN A 121 3.66 3.93 -5.19
CA ASN A 121 3.31 4.70 -4.00
C ASN A 121 2.77 6.10 -4.37
N ALA A 122 3.29 6.75 -5.41
CA ALA A 122 2.74 8.02 -5.89
C ALA A 122 1.29 7.90 -6.37
N VAL A 123 0.97 6.85 -7.14
CA VAL A 123 -0.41 6.54 -7.57
C VAL A 123 -1.32 6.27 -6.37
N LEU A 124 -0.84 5.48 -5.39
CA LEU A 124 -1.61 5.19 -4.18
C LEU A 124 -1.84 6.43 -3.32
N VAL A 125 -0.86 7.33 -3.20
CA VAL A 125 -1.01 8.63 -2.54
C VAL A 125 -2.07 9.46 -3.27
N GLY A 126 -2.07 9.49 -4.61
CA GLY A 126 -3.15 10.10 -5.38
C GLY A 126 -4.54 9.53 -5.04
N GLY A 127 -4.64 8.21 -4.94
CA GLY A 127 -5.86 7.53 -4.48
C GLY A 127 -6.27 7.93 -3.06
N CYS A 128 -5.33 8.10 -2.14
CA CYS A 128 -5.60 8.60 -0.80
C CYS A 128 -6.16 10.03 -0.81
N LEU A 129 -5.65 10.90 -1.67
CA LEU A 129 -6.17 12.27 -1.81
C LEU A 129 -7.60 12.26 -2.37
N VAL A 130 -7.90 11.39 -3.34
CA VAL A 130 -9.26 11.18 -3.85
C VAL A 130 -10.20 10.65 -2.75
N ALA A 131 -9.74 9.71 -1.93
CA ALA A 131 -10.50 9.15 -0.82
C ALA A 131 -10.77 10.17 0.31
N ALA A 132 -9.86 11.14 0.50
CA ALA A 132 -9.96 12.21 1.49
C ALA A 132 -10.78 13.41 1.02
N ALA A 133 -11.00 13.55 -0.29
CA ALA A 133 -11.72 14.68 -0.87
C ALA A 133 -13.18 14.76 -0.36
N PRO A 134 -13.73 15.99 -0.21
CA PRO A 134 -15.13 16.18 0.12
C PRO A 134 -16.02 15.57 -0.97
N MET A 135 -17.12 14.95 -0.53
CA MET A 135 -18.04 14.21 -1.37
C MET A 135 -19.29 15.04 -1.63
N THR A 136 -19.82 14.97 -2.84
CA THR A 136 -21.13 15.55 -3.13
C THR A 136 -22.22 14.75 -2.39
N GLU A 137 -23.25 15.43 -1.89
CA GLU A 137 -24.41 14.77 -1.28
C GLU A 137 -25.30 14.15 -2.36
N ARG A 138 -24.89 12.98 -2.86
CA ARG A 138 -25.63 12.17 -3.82
C ARG A 138 -25.81 10.75 -3.25
N ALA A 139 -27.03 10.23 -3.28
CA ALA A 139 -27.31 8.85 -2.89
C ALA A 139 -26.67 7.86 -3.88
N LEU A 140 -26.09 6.78 -3.35
CA LEU A 140 -25.58 5.69 -4.18
C LEU A 140 -26.74 4.86 -4.72
N GLY A 141 -26.80 4.72 -6.04
CA GLY A 141 -27.72 3.81 -6.71
C GLY A 141 -27.18 2.38 -6.81
N PRO A 142 -28.01 1.40 -7.21
CA PRO A 142 -27.57 0.01 -7.41
C PRO A 142 -26.45 -0.14 -8.45
N LEU A 143 -26.47 0.68 -9.51
CA LEU A 143 -25.44 0.69 -10.54
C LEU A 143 -24.09 1.22 -10.01
N ASP A 144 -24.13 2.18 -9.09
CA ASP A 144 -22.93 2.69 -8.41
C ASP A 144 -22.27 1.57 -7.60
N LEU A 145 -23.08 0.82 -6.82
CA LEU A 145 -22.60 -0.31 -6.03
C LEU A 145 -22.00 -1.39 -6.93
N PHE A 146 -22.67 -1.75 -8.03
CA PHE A 146 -22.15 -2.70 -9.01
C PHE A 146 -20.80 -2.24 -9.58
N THR A 147 -20.69 -0.96 -9.96
CA THR A 147 -19.45 -0.39 -10.50
C THR A 147 -18.31 -0.45 -9.49
N VAL A 148 -18.58 -0.10 -8.22
CA VAL A 148 -17.58 -0.18 -7.15
C VAL A 148 -17.11 -1.63 -6.95
N VAL A 149 -18.04 -2.58 -6.81
CA VAL A 149 -17.69 -4.00 -6.57
C VAL A 149 -16.95 -4.62 -7.75
N ALA A 150 -17.45 -4.42 -8.98
CA ALA A 150 -16.80 -4.94 -10.19
C ALA A 150 -15.41 -4.33 -10.39
N GLY A 151 -15.26 -3.02 -10.14
CA GLY A 151 -13.98 -2.35 -10.17
C GLY A 151 -13.00 -2.92 -9.14
N LEU A 152 -13.44 -3.15 -7.90
CA LEU A 152 -12.58 -3.68 -6.83
C LEU A 152 -12.13 -5.09 -7.15
N GLY A 153 -13.03 -5.94 -7.66
CA GLY A 153 -12.70 -7.28 -8.12
C GLY A 153 -11.66 -7.26 -9.24
N SER A 154 -11.86 -6.38 -10.23
CA SER A 154 -10.93 -6.22 -11.36
C SER A 154 -9.55 -5.74 -10.89
N LEU A 155 -9.51 -4.74 -10.01
CA LEU A 155 -8.27 -4.20 -9.45
C LEU A 155 -7.52 -5.27 -8.63
N ALA A 156 -8.23 -6.06 -7.82
CA ALA A 156 -7.64 -7.14 -7.04
C ALA A 156 -7.04 -8.24 -7.95
N LEU A 157 -7.74 -8.62 -9.01
CA LEU A 157 -7.24 -9.58 -10.00
C LEU A 157 -5.99 -9.05 -10.71
N LEU A 158 -6.01 -7.79 -11.15
CA LEU A 158 -4.85 -7.16 -11.80
C LEU A 158 -3.65 -7.07 -10.85
N TRP A 159 -3.88 -6.71 -9.59
CA TRP A 159 -2.82 -6.63 -8.58
C TRP A 159 -2.18 -8.00 -8.33
N THR A 160 -2.98 -9.05 -8.15
CA THR A 160 -2.46 -10.40 -7.94
C THR A 160 -1.76 -10.96 -9.18
N ALA A 161 -2.28 -10.69 -10.39
CA ALA A 161 -1.66 -11.08 -11.65
C ALA A 161 -0.30 -10.38 -11.84
N GLY A 162 -0.24 -9.07 -11.63
CA GLY A 162 1.01 -8.30 -11.69
C GLY A 162 2.05 -8.82 -10.70
N GLY A 163 1.65 -9.11 -9.46
CA GLY A 163 2.54 -9.70 -8.45
C GLY A 163 3.02 -11.11 -8.79
N ARG A 164 2.23 -11.91 -9.52
CA ARG A 164 2.68 -13.22 -10.03
C ARG A 164 3.69 -13.08 -11.16
N LEU A 165 3.43 -12.20 -12.13
CA LEU A 165 4.32 -11.95 -13.26
C LEU A 165 5.68 -11.40 -12.82
N ALA A 166 5.69 -10.46 -11.88
CA ALA A 166 6.93 -9.92 -11.33
C ALA A 166 7.81 -11.00 -10.70
N ARG A 167 7.22 -11.92 -9.93
CA ARG A 167 7.94 -13.04 -9.32
C ARG A 167 8.50 -14.03 -10.35
N ILE A 168 7.74 -14.34 -11.40
CA ILE A 168 8.20 -15.22 -12.48
C ILE A 168 9.38 -14.58 -13.25
N ALA A 169 9.30 -13.27 -13.51
CA ALA A 169 10.38 -12.55 -14.17
C ALA A 169 11.67 -12.59 -13.34
N ASP A 170 11.57 -12.37 -12.02
CA ASP A 170 12.73 -12.41 -11.13
C ASP A 170 13.35 -13.83 -11.05
N THR A 171 12.55 -14.90 -11.05
CA THR A 171 13.07 -16.28 -11.08
C THR A 171 13.75 -16.65 -12.40
N ASN A 172 13.25 -16.16 -13.54
CA ASN A 172 13.84 -16.45 -14.84
C ASN A 172 15.20 -15.76 -15.02
N VAL A 173 15.36 -14.54 -14.51
CA VAL A 173 16.64 -13.82 -14.52
C VAL A 173 17.67 -14.51 -13.62
N ALA A 174 17.26 -14.99 -12.45
CA ALA A 174 18.15 -15.75 -11.57
C ALA A 174 18.59 -17.09 -12.19
N GLY A 175 17.69 -17.77 -12.90
CA GLY A 175 17.98 -19.03 -13.59
C GLY A 175 18.86 -18.91 -14.84
N SER A 176 18.91 -17.75 -15.50
CA SER A 176 19.80 -17.54 -16.66
C SER A 176 21.22 -17.09 -16.27
N ALA A 177 21.46 -16.80 -15.00
CA ALA A 177 22.76 -16.37 -14.45
C ALA A 177 23.52 -17.51 -13.75
N ALA A 178 22.93 -18.71 -13.69
CA ALA A 178 23.51 -19.94 -13.17
C ALA A 178 23.91 -20.87 -14.32
#